data_AF-A0A9P6AYW9-F1
#
_entry.id   AF-A0A9P6AYW9-F1
#
_cell.length_a   1.000
_cell.length_b   1.000
_cell.length_c   1.000
_cell.angle_alpha   90.00
_cell.angle_beta   90.00
_cell.angle_gamma   90.00
#
_symmetry.space_group_name_H-M   'P 1'
#
loop_
_entity.id
_entity.type
_entity.pdbx_description
1 polymer ?
#
loop_
_entity_poly.entity_id
_entity_poly.type
_entity_poly.pdbx_seq_one_letter_code
_entity_poly.pdbx_strand_id
1 'polypeptide(L)' 'MPCLFQLRATDAQLNRRDLVVTSPTGSGKTLIFWLPLLFNNNGTIIIITPLNILGAQQRADLATMGIDSQYI' A
#
# COMPACT_ATOMS: atom_id res chain seq x y z
N MET A 1 -2.43 3.08 14.50
CA MET A 1 -2.40 4.47 13.99
C MET A 1 -1.21 4.65 13.07
N PRO A 2 -1.35 5.35 11.93
CA PRO A 2 -0.22 5.61 11.03
C PRO A 2 0.81 6.54 11.68
N CYS A 3 2.09 6.27 11.45
CA CYS A 3 3.19 7.13 11.89
C CYS A 3 3.53 8.20 10.83
N LEU A 4 4.37 9.16 11.19
CA LEU A 4 4.63 10.35 10.37
C LEU A 4 5.13 10.04 8.96
N PHE A 5 6.03 9.05 8.79
CA PHE A 5 6.53 8.73 7.45
C PHE A 5 5.45 8.10 6.56
N GLN A 6 4.54 7.31 7.14
CA GLN A 6 3.42 6.72 6.41
C GLN A 6 2.46 7.80 5.93
N LEU A 7 2.18 8.79 6.78
CA LEU A 7 1.37 9.96 6.41
C LEU A 7 2.03 10.78 5.29
N ARG A 8 3.34 11.06 5.39
CA ARG A 8 4.08 11.79 4.35
C ARG A 8 4.11 11.06 3.02
N ALA A 9 4.34 9.75 3.03
CA ALA A 9 4.31 8.93 1.83
C ALA A 9 2.89 8.92 1.21
N THR A 10 1.85 8.86 2.03
CA THR A 10 0.45 8.90 1.57
C THR A 10 0.10 10.24 0.94
N ASP A 11 0.48 11.35 1.58
CA ASP A 11 0.30 12.69 1.03
C ASP A 11 1.01 12.86 -0.32
N ALA A 12 2.25 12.38 -0.45
CA ALA A 12 2.96 12.41 -1.72
C ALA A 12 2.24 11.62 -2.84
N GLN A 13 1.71 10.43 -2.53
CA GLN A 13 0.94 9.62 -3.48
C GLN A 13 -0.35 10.32 -3.92
N LEU A 14 -1.12 10.87 -2.97
CA LEU A 14 -2.37 11.58 -3.26
C LEU A 14 -2.14 12.84 -4.11
N ASN A 15 -1.00 13.51 -3.94
CA ASN A 15 -0.57 14.64 -4.75
C ASN A 15 0.17 14.23 -6.05
N ARG A 16 0.13 12.94 -6.43
CA ARG A 16 0.75 12.40 -7.66
C ARG A 16 2.24 12.72 -7.80
N ARG A 17 2.98 12.67 -6.68
CA ARG A 17 4.44 12.85 -6.66
C ARG A 17 5.13 11.48 -6.65
N ASP A 18 6.21 11.37 -7.42
CA ASP A 18 7.11 10.21 -7.33
C ASP A 18 7.83 10.21 -5.98
N LEU A 19 7.97 9.02 -5.39
CA LEU A 19 8.58 8.86 -4.07
C LEU A 19 9.42 7.59 -3.98
N VAL A 20 10.51 7.66 -3.23
CA VAL A 20 11.30 6.50 -2.80
C VAL A 20 11.28 6.47 -1.27
N VAL A 21 10.87 5.34 -0.69
CA VAL A 21 10.81 5.16 0.77
C VAL A 21 11.77 4.06 1.19
N THR A 22 12.70 4.41 2.07
CA THR A 22 13.62 3.48 2.73
C THR A 22 13.20 3.33 4.19
N SER A 23 12.96 2.09 4.61
CA SER A 23 12.61 1.78 6.01
C SER A 23 12.96 0.33 6.34
N PRO A 24 13.25 0.01 7.62
CA PRO A 24 13.58 -1.36 8.01
C PRO A 24 12.38 -2.31 7.87
N THR A 25 12.65 -3.61 7.92
CA THR A 25 11.61 -4.63 8.05
C THR A 25 10.83 -4.42 9.36
N GLY A 26 9.54 -4.79 9.38
CA GLY A 26 8.67 -4.58 10.55
C GLY A 26 8.19 -3.14 10.78
N SER A 27 8.71 -2.14 10.05
CA SER A 27 8.34 -0.72 10.19
C SER A 27 6.89 -0.37 9.79
N GLY A 28 6.14 -1.34 9.24
CA GLY A 28 4.80 -1.10 8.73
C GLY A 28 4.77 -0.39 7.37
N LYS A 29 5.87 -0.41 6.59
CA LYS A 29 5.90 0.18 5.25
C LYS A 29 4.79 -0.29 4.31
N THR A 30 4.26 -1.51 4.48
CA THR A 30 3.15 -2.02 3.67
C THR A 30 1.90 -1.14 3.75
N LEU A 31 1.66 -0.49 4.89
CA LEU A 31 0.49 0.37 5.08
C LEU A 31 0.45 1.54 4.09
N ILE A 32 1.61 2.03 3.62
CA ILE A 32 1.68 3.17 2.70
C ILE A 32 1.07 2.86 1.33
N PHE A 33 0.96 1.58 0.95
CA PHE A 33 0.32 1.18 -0.29
C PHE A 33 -1.20 1.30 -0.21
N TRP A 34 -1.80 1.10 0.97
CA TRP A 34 -3.26 1.02 1.13
C TRP A 34 -3.88 2.33 1.58
N LEU A 35 -3.15 3.11 2.38
CA LEU A 35 -3.66 4.37 2.93
C LEU A 35 -4.19 5.35 1.88
N PRO A 36 -3.59 5.50 0.67
CA PRO A 36 -4.13 6.37 -0.37
C PRO A 36 -5.51 5.93 -0.90
N LEU A 37 -5.83 4.63 -0.89
CA LEU A 37 -7.13 4.12 -1.38
C LEU A 37 -8.29 4.64 -0.55
N LEU A 38 -8.07 4.87 0.75
CA LEU A 38 -9.09 5.40 1.68
C LEU A 38 -9.55 6.82 1.31
N PHE A 39 -8.75 7.55 0.54
CA PHE A 39 -9.02 8.93 0.14
C PHE A 39 -9.23 9.08 -1.37
N ASN A 40 -9.16 7.98 -2.12
CA ASN A 40 -9.33 7.95 -3.57
C ASN A 40 -10.30 6.82 -3.96
N ASN A 41 -11.60 7.08 -3.78
CA ASN A 41 -12.70 6.10 -3.95
C ASN A 41 -12.75 5.38 -5.30
N ASN A 42 -12.11 5.92 -6.34
CA ASN A 42 -12.06 5.34 -7.68
C ASN A 42 -10.61 5.03 -8.13
N GLY A 43 -9.65 5.09 -7.20
CA GLY A 43 -8.25 4.79 -7.47
C GLY A 43 -8.00 3.29 -7.58
N THR A 44 -7.10 2.90 -8.47
CA THR A 44 -6.53 1.55 -8.54
C THR A 44 -5.03 1.65 -8.26
N ILE A 45 -4.51 0.73 -7.43
CA ILE A 45 -3.08 0.64 -7.13
C ILE A 45 -2.55 -0.67 -7.69
N ILE A 46 -1.44 -0.59 -8.43
CA ILE A 46 -0.73 -1.75 -8.96
C ILE A 46 0.55 -1.92 -8.14
N ILE A 47 0.67 -3.06 -7.46
CA ILE A 47 1.86 -3.40 -6.68
C ILE A 47 2.65 -4.46 -7.44
N ILE A 48 3.91 -4.14 -7.74
CA ILE A 48 4.86 -5.08 -8.32
C ILE A 48 5.69 -5.65 -7.17
N THR A 49 5.65 -6.96 -7.00
CA THR A 49 6.41 -7.69 -5.98
C THR A 49 7.28 -8.76 -6.63
N PRO A 50 8.52 -8.96 -6.15
CA PRO A 50 9.42 -9.95 -6.72
C PRO A 50 9.06 -11.40 -6.34
N LEU A 51 8.16 -11.61 -5.38
CA LEU A 51 7.83 -12.94 -4.84
C LEU A 51 6.34 -13.21 -4.89
N ASN A 52 5.96 -14.33 -5.49
CA ASN A 52 4.55 -14.74 -5.61
C ASN A 52 3.88 -14.93 -4.23
N ILE A 53 4.63 -15.45 -3.25
CA ILE A 53 4.12 -15.65 -1.90
C ILE A 53 3.71 -14.33 -1.22
N LEU A 54 4.40 -13.23 -1.53
CA LEU A 54 4.05 -11.91 -1.00
C LEU A 54 2.77 -11.37 -1.64
N GLY A 55 2.59 -11.57 -2.96
CA GLY A 55 1.36 -11.18 -3.66
C GLY A 55 0.15 -11.97 -3.13
N ALA A 56 0.31 -13.27 -2.94
CA ALA A 56 -0.73 -14.13 -2.35
C ALA A 56 -1.11 -13.70 -0.93
N GLN A 57 -0.13 -13.37 -0.08
CA GLN A 57 -0.37 -12.88 1.27
C GLN A 57 -1.11 -11.54 1.27
N GLN A 58 -0.69 -10.59 0.43
CA GLN A 58 -1.34 -9.29 0.31
C GLN A 58 -2.81 -9.42 -0.11
N ARG A 59 -3.12 -10.29 -1.07
CA ARG A 59 -4.51 -10.57 -1.48
C ARG A 59 -5.35 -11.12 -0.33
N ALA A 60 -4.79 -12.04 0.46
CA ALA A 60 -5.50 -12.58 1.62
C ALA A 60 -5.78 -11.49 2.67
N ASP A 61 -4.78 -10.65 2.98
CA ASP A 61 -4.93 -9.55 3.92
C ASP A 61 -6.00 -8.54 3.45
N LEU A 62 -5.98 -8.14 2.17
CA LEU A 62 -6.96 -7.21 1.59
C LEU A 62 -8.39 -7.77 1.62
N ALA A 63 -8.56 -9.07 1.36
CA ALA A 63 -9.85 -9.72 1.45
C ALA A 63 -10.45 -9.62 2.87
N THR A 64 -9.62 -9.73 3.93
CA THR A 64 -10.09 -9.52 5.31
C THR A 64 -10.50 -8.09 5.61
N MET A 65 -10.02 -7.12 4.82
CA MET A 65 -10.35 -5.70 4.95
C MET A 65 -11.53 -5.29 4.06
N GLY A 66 -12.12 -6.22 3.29
CA GLY A 66 -13.20 -5.93 2.35
C GLY A 66 -12.76 -5.12 1.13
N ILE A 67 -11.46 -5.11 0.82
CA ILE A 67 -10.90 -4.41 -0.34
C ILE A 67 -10.78 -5.41 -1.49
N ASP A 68 -11.41 -5.10 -2.62
CA ASP A 68 -11.32 -5.91 -3.83
C ASP A 68 -9.88 -5.90 -4.38
N SER A 69 -9.36 -7.08 -4.71
CA SER A 69 -7.98 -7.21 -5.19
C SER A 69 -7.81 -8.43 -6.07
N GLN A 70 -6.98 -8.29 -7.10
CA GLN A 70 -6.60 -9.35 -8.02
C GLN A 70 -5.09 -9.55 -7.99
N TYR A 71 -4.67 -10.81 -8.07
CA TYR A 71 -3.28 -11.22 -8.16
C TYR A 71 -3.14 -12.07 -9.43
N ILE A 72 -2.21 -11.70 -10.30
CA ILE A 72 -1.92 -12.33 -11.59
C ILE A 72 -0.57 -13.06 -11.48
#